data_AF-A0A7R9WMR1-F1
#
_entry.id   AF-A0A7R9WMR1-F1
#
_cell.length_a   1.000
_cell.length_b   1.000
_cell.length_c   1.000
_cell.angle_alpha   90.00
_cell.angle_beta   90.00
_cell.angle_gamma   90.00
#
_symmetry.space_group_name_H-M   'P 1'
#
loop_
_entity.id
_entity.type
_entity.pdbx_description
1 polymer ?
#
loop_
_entity_poly.entity_id
_entity_poly.type
_entity_poly.pdbx_seq_one_letter_code
_entity_poly.pdbx_strand_id
1 'polypeptide(L)'
;YGKMMEQLDNEDRERRQSDKACVLCGFEKLLFEPPVFFCNGMNCASKRIRRNSHFYIGGNNQYFWCNPCYNELDGNIPIELVDLTVKKADLKKKKNDEQHEESWVECDVCNRWIHQ
;
A
#
# COMPACT_ATOMS: atom_id res chain seq x y z
N TYR A 1 -34.62 14.41 -0.73
CA TYR A 1 -33.28 14.92 -0.40
C TYR A 1 -33.10 15.24 1.08
N GLY A 2 -33.82 16.21 1.68
CA GLY A 2 -33.64 16.57 3.11
C GLY A 2 -33.75 15.40 4.11
N LYS A 3 -34.84 14.61 4.04
CA LYS A 3 -35.02 13.43 4.92
C LYS A 3 -33.94 12.34 4.74
N MET A 4 -33.40 12.19 3.53
CA MET A 4 -32.37 11.19 3.25
C MET A 4 -31.01 11.61 3.84
N MET A 5 -30.69 12.91 3.80
CA MET A 5 -29.49 13.44 4.45
C MET A 5 -29.57 13.32 5.98
N GLU A 6 -30.74 13.62 6.56
CA GLU A 6 -30.95 13.50 8.01
C GLU A 6 -30.83 12.06 8.51
N GLN A 7 -31.28 11.07 7.72
CA GLN A 7 -31.07 9.66 8.01
C GLN A 7 -29.58 9.28 8.00
N LEU A 8 -28.83 9.71 6.98
CA LEU A 8 -27.39 9.44 6.88
C LEU A 8 -26.59 10.07 8.04
N ASP A 9 -26.97 11.27 8.47
CA ASP A 9 -26.33 11.96 9.59
C ASP A 9 -26.57 11.24 10.92
N ASN A 10 -27.78 10.72 11.14
CA ASN A 10 -28.09 9.93 12.34
C ASN A 10 -27.31 8.61 12.35
N GLU A 11 -27.25 7.89 11.23
CA GLU A 11 -26.47 6.67 11.09
C GLU A 11 -24.97 6.91 11.34
N ASP A 12 -24.41 8.03 10.88
CA ASP A 12 -23.02 8.41 11.14
C ASP A 12 -22.75 8.74 12.62
N ARG A 13 -23.69 9.44 13.27
CA ARG A 13 -23.62 9.73 14.71
C ARG A 13 -23.66 8.47 15.56
N GLU A 14 -24.56 7.54 15.24
CA GLU A 14 -24.68 6.27 15.94
C GLU A 14 -23.40 5.43 15.78
N ARG A 15 -22.81 5.40 14.57
CA ARG A 15 -21.53 4.71 14.35
C ARG A 15 -20.40 5.26 15.21
N ARG A 16 -20.25 6.59 15.31
CA ARG A 16 -19.20 7.24 16.12
C ARG A 16 -19.37 7.09 17.63
N GLN A 17 -20.53 6.61 18.10
CA GLN A 17 -20.77 6.32 19.52
C GLN A 17 -20.32 4.90 19.91
N SER A 18 -20.05 4.02 18.95
CA SER A 18 -19.51 2.68 19.21
C SER A 18 -18.06 2.75 19.68
N ASP A 19 -17.72 2.03 20.76
CA ASP A 19 -16.34 1.90 21.24
C ASP A 19 -15.41 1.16 20.25
N LYS A 20 -16.00 0.49 19.25
CA LYS A 20 -15.26 -0.19 18.19
C LYS A 20 -14.92 0.72 17.01
N ALA A 21 -15.50 1.91 16.95
CA ALA A 21 -15.35 2.84 15.86
C ALA A 21 -14.50 4.05 16.30
N CYS A 22 -13.66 4.52 15.40
CA CYS A 22 -12.91 5.75 15.61
C CYS A 22 -13.88 6.93 15.71
N VAL A 23 -13.76 7.74 16.76
CA VAL A 23 -14.66 8.88 16.98
C VAL A 23 -14.55 9.98 15.93
N LEU A 24 -13.40 10.06 15.23
CA LEU A 24 -13.17 11.07 14.20
C LEU A 24 -13.66 10.63 12.83
N CYS A 25 -13.32 9.41 12.40
CA CYS A 25 -13.66 8.93 11.07
C CYS A 25 -14.91 8.03 11.02
N GLY A 26 -15.38 7.52 12.16
CA GLY A 26 -16.60 6.69 12.24
C GLY A 26 -16.47 5.27 11.68
N PHE A 27 -15.23 4.82 11.41
CA PHE A 27 -14.92 3.47 10.93
C PHE A 27 -14.30 2.62 12.02
N GLU A 28 -14.62 1.32 11.99
CA GLU A 28 -13.99 0.29 12.85
C GLU A 28 -12.66 -0.21 12.30
N LYS A 29 -12.43 -0.04 10.99
CA LYS A 29 -11.18 -0.38 10.31
C LYS A 29 -10.93 0.60 9.20
N LEU A 30 -9.74 1.17 9.19
CA LEU A 30 -9.27 2.03 8.11
C LEU A 30 -7.99 1.42 7.54
N LEU A 31 -7.86 1.40 6.22
CA LEU A 31 -6.69 0.86 5.53
C LEU A 31 -5.90 2.03 4.94
N PHE A 32 -4.57 1.98 5.07
CA PHE A 32 -3.69 2.89 4.35
C PHE A 32 -3.86 2.76 2.84
N GLU A 33 -3.59 3.84 2.11
CA GLU A 33 -3.50 3.77 0.66
C GLU A 33 -2.41 2.76 0.28
N PRO A 34 -2.72 1.74 -0.56
CA PRO A 34 -1.75 0.67 -0.74
C PRO A 34 -0.52 1.14 -1.53
N PRO A 35 0.68 0.58 -1.32
CA PRO A 35 1.92 1.08 -1.93
C PRO A 35 1.91 1.05 -3.46
N VAL A 36 2.47 2.06 -4.13
CA VAL A 36 2.56 2.10 -5.61
C VAL A 36 4.00 1.83 -6.05
N PHE A 37 4.19 0.77 -6.85
CA PHE A 37 5.50 0.40 -7.38
C PHE A 37 5.61 0.75 -8.87
N PHE A 38 6.78 1.22 -9.29
CA PHE A 38 7.11 1.52 -10.68
C PHE A 38 8.23 0.62 -11.17
N CYS A 39 8.09 0.11 -12.40
CA CYS A 39 9.06 -0.81 -12.97
C CYS A 39 10.32 -0.09 -13.46
N ASN A 40 11.49 -0.67 -13.16
CA ASN A 40 12.81 -0.25 -13.61
C ASN A 40 13.31 -1.01 -14.85
N GLY A 41 12.49 -1.90 -15.42
CA GLY A 41 12.83 -2.62 -16.65
C GLY A 41 12.76 -1.74 -17.90
N MET A 42 13.63 -1.98 -18.88
CA MET A 42 13.75 -1.15 -20.10
C MET A 42 12.43 -0.97 -20.86
N ASN A 43 11.64 -2.04 -21.03
CA ASN A 43 10.37 -2.02 -21.77
C ASN A 43 9.18 -1.44 -20.99
N CYS A 44 9.36 -1.25 -19.67
CA CYS A 44 8.34 -0.75 -18.77
C CYS A 44 8.85 0.41 -17.91
N ALA A 45 9.86 1.14 -18.38
CA ALA A 45 10.50 2.20 -17.62
C ALA A 45 9.43 3.15 -17.05
N SER A 46 9.40 3.25 -15.72
CA SER A 46 8.48 4.11 -14.96
C SER A 46 6.99 3.79 -15.14
N LYS A 47 6.62 2.61 -15.64
CA LYS A 47 5.22 2.15 -15.66
C LYS A 47 4.86 1.56 -14.29
N ARG A 48 3.64 1.87 -13.82
CA ARG A 48 3.09 1.32 -12.59
C ARG A 48 2.93 -0.20 -12.70
N ILE A 49 3.42 -0.94 -11.71
CA ILE A 49 3.24 -2.38 -11.60
C ILE A 49 1.80 -2.67 -11.14
N ARG A 50 1.09 -3.55 -11.86
CA ARG A 50 -0.31 -3.87 -11.60
C ARG A 50 -0.53 -4.45 -10.20
N ARG A 51 -1.63 -4.09 -9.55
CA ARG A 51 -2.11 -4.73 -8.31
C ARG A 51 -2.34 -6.23 -8.51
N ASN A 52 -2.15 -6.99 -7.43
CA ASN A 52 -2.29 -8.44 -7.36
C ASN A 52 -1.39 -9.22 -8.33
N SER A 53 -0.43 -8.55 -8.98
CA SER A 53 0.56 -9.19 -9.84
C SER A 53 1.84 -9.49 -9.07
N HIS A 54 2.58 -10.48 -9.55
CA HIS A 54 3.91 -10.77 -9.02
C HIS A 54 4.92 -9.80 -9.61
N PHE A 55 5.84 -9.36 -8.77
CA PHE A 55 6.95 -8.49 -9.13
C PHE A 55 8.21 -8.93 -8.40
N TYR A 56 9.32 -8.35 -8.79
CA TYR A 56 10.63 -8.63 -8.22
C TYR A 56 11.19 -7.36 -7.60
N ILE A 57 11.80 -7.50 -6.43
CA ILE A 57 12.36 -6.39 -5.65
C ILE A 57 13.85 -6.62 -5.40
N GLY A 58 14.66 -5.58 -5.55
CA GLY A 58 16.12 -5.62 -5.39
C GLY A 58 16.69 -4.27 -4.97
N GLY A 59 18.02 -4.23 -4.79
CA GLY A 59 18.74 -3.02 -4.36
C GLY A 59 18.16 -2.44 -3.08
N ASN A 60 18.23 -3.21 -1.98
CA ASN A 60 17.74 -2.78 -0.67
C ASN A 60 16.28 -2.31 -0.64
N ASN A 61 15.40 -2.99 -1.39
CA ASN A 61 13.98 -2.66 -1.54
C ASN A 61 13.67 -1.34 -2.26
N GLN A 62 14.61 -0.80 -3.03
CA GLN A 62 14.42 0.47 -3.76
C GLN A 62 14.04 0.25 -5.23
N TYR A 63 14.36 -0.91 -5.80
CA TYR A 63 14.19 -1.18 -7.23
C TYR A 63 13.21 -2.32 -7.47
N PHE A 64 12.37 -2.15 -8.50
CA PHE A 64 11.25 -3.03 -8.78
C PHE A 64 11.17 -3.43 -10.26
N TRP A 65 10.85 -4.69 -10.53
CA TRP A 65 10.62 -5.19 -11.89
C TRP A 65 9.29 -5.94 -11.95
N CYS A 66 8.45 -5.60 -12.93
CA CYS A 66 7.28 -6.41 -13.25
C CYS A 66 7.72 -7.80 -13.77
N ASN A 67 6.83 -8.79 -13.70
CA ASN A 67 7.15 -10.15 -14.14
C ASN A 67 7.70 -10.22 -15.59
N PRO A 68 7.13 -9.54 -16.60
CA PRO A 68 7.68 -9.53 -17.96
C PRO A 68 9.11 -8.99 -18.02
N CYS A 69 9.37 -7.82 -17.43
CA CYS A 69 10.72 -7.23 -17.47
C CYS A 69 11.74 -8.06 -16.70
N TYR A 70 11.35 -8.73 -15.61
CA TYR A 70 12.26 -9.65 -14.92
C TYR A 70 12.64 -10.84 -15.81
N ASN A 71 11.70 -11.38 -16.58
CA ASN A 71 11.98 -12.51 -17.47
C ASN A 71 12.95 -12.13 -18.60
N GLU A 72 12.90 -10.87 -19.04
CA GLU A 72 13.80 -10.31 -20.07
C GLU A 72 15.24 -10.05 -19.58
N LEU A 73 15.46 -9.96 -18.26
CA LEU A 73 16.80 -9.76 -17.70
C LEU A 73 17.69 -10.97 -17.97
N ASP A 74 18.92 -10.73 -18.39
CA ASP A 74 19.96 -11.77 -18.45
C ASP A 74 20.46 -12.07 -17.01
N GLY A 75 20.51 -13.34 -16.64
CA GLY A 75 21.01 -13.76 -15.32
C GLY A 75 22.52 -13.65 -15.17
N ASN A 76 23.26 -13.61 -16.28
CA ASN A 76 24.72 -13.53 -16.29
C ASN A 76 25.24 -12.09 -16.32
N ILE A 77 24.39 -11.14 -16.69
CA ILE A 77 24.75 -9.72 -16.79
C ILE A 77 24.33 -9.02 -15.51
N PRO A 78 25.23 -8.30 -14.83
CA PRO A 78 24.87 -7.46 -13.70
C PRO A 78 23.93 -6.32 -14.15
N ILE A 79 22.94 -6.03 -13.31
CA ILE A 79 22.00 -4.93 -13.53
C ILE A 79 22.62 -3.69 -12.91
N GLU A 80 23.11 -2.80 -13.77
CA GLU A 80 23.66 -1.50 -13.37
C GLU A 80 22.52 -0.52 -13.08
N LEU A 81 22.46 -0.01 -11.86
CA LEU A 81 21.53 1.02 -11.42
C LEU A 81 22.31 2.29 -11.08
N VAL A 82 21.60 3.35 -10.70
CA VAL A 82 22.21 4.68 -10.50
C VAL A 82 23.22 4.68 -9.34
N ASP A 83 22.92 3.92 -8.29
CA ASP A 83 23.66 3.92 -7.02
C ASP A 83 24.27 2.55 -6.66
N LEU A 84 23.85 1.47 -7.32
CA LEU A 84 24.28 0.10 -7.01
C LEU A 84 24.18 -0.86 -8.20
N THR A 85 24.88 -1.98 -8.10
CA THR A 85 24.83 -3.06 -9.09
C THR A 85 24.23 -4.31 -8.43
N VAL A 86 23.19 -4.88 -9.02
CA VAL A 86 22.50 -6.09 -8.50
C VAL A 86 22.48 -7.21 -9.52
N LYS A 87 22.43 -8.46 -9.06
CA LYS A 87 22.23 -9.61 -9.96
C LYS A 87 20.77 -10.02 -9.97
N LYS A 88 20.32 -10.59 -11.09
CA LYS A 88 18.96 -11.16 -11.22
C LYS A 88 18.65 -12.17 -10.11
N ALA A 89 19.64 -12.97 -9.71
CA ALA A 89 19.50 -13.98 -8.65
C ALA A 89 19.23 -13.38 -7.25
N ASP A 90 19.61 -12.12 -7.02
CA ASP A 90 19.42 -11.44 -5.73
C ASP A 90 18.02 -10.83 -5.61
N LEU A 91 17.26 -10.77 -6.72
CA LEU A 91 15.92 -10.20 -6.75
C LEU A 91 14.91 -11.15 -6.10
N LYS A 92 14.14 -10.62 -5.15
CA LYS A 92 13.14 -11.40 -4.41
C LYS A 92 11.78 -11.26 -5.08
N LYS A 93 11.09 -12.37 -5.28
CA LYS A 93 9.71 -12.36 -5.81
C LYS A 93 8.74 -11.96 -4.70
N LYS A 94 7.88 -10.98 -4.97
CA LYS A 94 6.79 -10.53 -4.10
C LYS A 94 5.48 -10.44 -4.89
N LYS A 95 4.35 -10.34 -4.17
CA LYS A 95 3.02 -10.09 -4.74
C LYS A 95 2.56 -8.69 -4.33
N ASN A 96 1.97 -7.95 -5.25
CA ASN A 96 1.51 -6.58 -5.03
C ASN A 96 0.06 -6.56 -4.47
N ASP A 97 -0.13 -7.16 -3.31
CA ASP A 97 -1.41 -7.25 -2.59
C ASP A 97 -1.33 -6.76 -1.13
N GLU A 98 -0.19 -6.19 -0.75
CA GLU A 98 0.03 -5.65 0.58
C GLU A 98 -0.86 -4.43 0.85
N GLN A 99 -1.65 -4.53 1.92
CA GLN A 99 -2.47 -3.47 2.49
C GLN A 99 -2.27 -3.49 4.00
N HIS A 100 -2.12 -2.31 4.60
CA HIS A 100 -1.91 -2.17 6.04
C HIS A 100 -3.12 -1.48 6.67
N GLU A 101 -3.57 -2.01 7.80
CA GLU A 101 -4.56 -1.33 8.64
C GLU A 101 -3.88 -0.13 9.30
N GLU A 102 -4.58 1.00 9.32
CA GLU A 102 -4.13 2.20 10.01
C GLU A 102 -4.11 1.93 11.51
N SER A 103 -3.04 2.37 12.17
CA SER A 103 -2.85 2.10 13.59
C SER A 103 -3.76 2.96 14.44
N TRP A 104 -4.09 2.44 15.62
CA TRP A 104 -4.90 3.14 16.61
C TRP A 104 -4.01 3.88 17.61
N VAL A 105 -4.43 5.09 17.97
CA VAL A 105 -3.84 5.89 19.05
C VAL A 105 -4.93 6.28 20.05
N GLU A 106 -4.61 6.19 21.35
CA GLU A 106 -5.49 6.60 22.42
C GLU A 106 -5.32 8.10 22.71
N CYS A 107 -6.43 8.81 22.87
CA CYS A 107 -6.41 10.22 23.26
C CYS A 107 -6.22 10.36 24.78
N ASP A 108 -5.15 11.04 25.21
CA ASP A 108 -4.84 11.25 26.64
C ASP A 108 -5.89 12.08 27.41
N VAL A 109 -6.80 12.79 26.71
CA VAL A 109 -7.81 13.64 27.36
C VAL A 109 -9.12 12.89 27.59
N CYS A 110 -9.55 12.05 26.63
CA CYS A 110 -10.86 11.39 26.68
C CYS A 110 -10.77 9.85 26.68
N ASN A 111 -9.57 9.27 26.64
CA ASN A 111 -9.28 7.83 26.61
C ASN A 111 -10.02 7.08 25.49
N ARG A 112 -10.31 7.78 24.39
CA ARG A 112 -10.92 7.18 23.20
C ARG A 112 -9.87 6.86 22.16
N TRP A 113 -10.11 5.78 21.43
CA TRP A 113 -9.26 5.35 20.33
C TRP A 113 -9.63 6.06 19.03
N ILE A 114 -8.61 6.54 18.34
CA ILE A 114 -8.72 7.14 17.01
C ILE A 114 -7.68 6.50 16.08
N HIS A 115 -7.95 6.50 14.78
CA HIS A 115 -6.92 6.20 13.79
C HIS A 115 -5.88 7.34 13.76
N GLN A 116 -4.61 6.97 13.62
CA GLN A 116 -3.45 7.87 13.63
C GLN A 116 -3.43 8.85 12.43
#